data_AF-A0A850XHZ1-F1
#
_entry.id   AF-A0A850XHZ1-F1
#
_cell.length_a   1.000
_cell.length_b   1.000
_cell.length_c   1.000
_cell.angle_alpha   90.00
_cell.angle_beta   90.00
_cell.angle_gamma   90.00
#
_symmetry.space_group_name_H-M   'P 1'
#
loop_
_entity.id
_entity.type
_entity.pdbx_description
1 polymer ?
#
loop_
_entity_poly.entity_id
_entity_poly.type
_entity_poly.pdbx_seq_one_letter_code
_entity_poly.pdbx_strand_id
1 'polypeptide(L)'
;MGVPICGACRRPIEGRVVNAMGKQWHVEHFVCAKCEKPFLGHRHYERKGLAYCETHYNQAWCVNCFACSTCNTKLTLKDKFVEIDLKPVCKHCYEKMPDEFKRRLAKREREAKDKEKQKKKKPICL
;
A
#
# COMPACT_ATOMS: atom_id res chain seq x y z
N MET A 1 -28.32 14.82 -3.36
CA MET A 1 -26.86 14.85 -3.08
C MET A 1 -26.51 13.53 -2.42
N GLY A 2 -25.68 12.70 -3.04
CA GLY A 2 -25.37 11.37 -2.51
C GLY A 2 -24.45 11.45 -1.30
N VAL A 3 -24.73 10.64 -0.26
CA VAL A 3 -23.83 10.53 0.89
C VAL A 3 -22.55 9.81 0.44
N PRO A 4 -21.36 10.38 0.70
CA PRO A 4 -20.10 9.78 0.28
C PRO A 4 -19.89 8.42 0.95
N ILE A 5 -19.52 7.39 0.19
CA ILE A 5 -19.30 6.03 0.70
C ILE A 5 -17.82 5.79 0.93
N CYS A 6 -17.47 5.27 2.10
CA CYS A 6 -16.08 4.99 2.44
C CYS A 6 -15.50 3.83 1.64
N GLY A 7 -14.30 4.03 1.08
CA GLY A 7 -13.54 3.02 0.36
C GLY A 7 -13.10 1.81 1.20
N ALA A 8 -12.94 1.99 2.52
CA ALA A 8 -12.54 0.94 3.45
C ALA A 8 -13.72 0.12 3.97
N CYS A 9 -14.64 0.76 4.69
CA CYS A 9 -15.74 0.08 5.38
C CYS A 9 -17.04 -0.02 4.54
N ARG A 10 -17.09 0.57 3.34
CA ARG A 10 -18.26 0.59 2.43
C ARG A 10 -19.52 1.21 3.04
N ARG A 11 -19.41 1.88 4.19
CA ARG A 11 -20.53 2.58 4.85
C ARG A 11 -20.60 4.05 4.43
N PRO A 12 -21.80 4.67 4.49
CA PRO A 12 -21.94 6.11 4.32
C PRO A 12 -21.10 6.85 5.36
N ILE A 13 -20.46 7.93 4.93
CA ILE A 13 -19.66 8.81 5.78
C ILE A 13 -20.57 9.93 6.25
N GLU A 14 -20.91 9.91 7.53
CA GLU A 14 -21.70 10.93 8.20
C GLU A 14 -20.72 11.90 8.89
N GLY A 15 -20.31 12.95 8.19
CA GLY A 15 -19.39 13.97 8.72
C GLY A 15 -18.18 14.27 7.83
N ARG A 16 -16.99 14.39 8.44
CA ARG A 16 -15.76 14.73 7.70
C ARG A 16 -15.34 13.60 6.77
N VAL A 17 -15.11 13.96 5.51
CA VAL A 17 -14.64 13.05 4.46
C VAL A 17 -13.21 13.38 4.05
N VAL A 18 -12.41 12.35 3.81
CA VAL A 18 -11.08 12.46 3.20
C VAL A 18 -11.16 12.03 1.75
N ASN A 19 -10.81 12.92 0.83
CA ASN A 19 -10.74 12.63 -0.60
C ASN A 19 -9.28 12.27 -0.96
N ALA A 20 -9.03 11.00 -1.26
CA ALA A 20 -7.70 10.50 -1.61
C ALA A 20 -7.81 9.27 -2.52
N MET A 21 -6.86 9.09 -3.44
CA MET A 21 -6.80 7.94 -4.36
C MET A 21 -8.04 7.80 -5.26
N GLY A 22 -8.64 8.94 -5.64
CA GLY A 22 -9.90 8.96 -6.40
C GLY A 22 -11.09 8.37 -5.64
N LYS A 23 -11.02 8.29 -4.30
CA LYS A 23 -12.06 7.74 -3.43
C LYS A 23 -12.26 8.58 -2.18
N GLN A 24 -13.34 8.27 -1.49
CA GLN A 24 -13.74 8.94 -0.25
C GLN A 24 -13.51 8.00 0.92
N TRP A 25 -12.98 8.51 2.02
CA TRP A 25 -12.62 7.74 3.20
C TRP A 25 -13.10 8.44 4.45
N HIS A 26 -13.41 7.66 5.49
CA HIS A 26 -13.53 8.23 6.83
C HIS A 26 -12.16 8.71 7.28
N VAL A 27 -12.14 9.77 8.09
CA VAL A 27 -10.91 10.31 8.71
C VAL A 27 -10.16 9.24 9.51
N GLU A 28 -10.88 8.32 10.14
CA GLU A 28 -10.32 7.19 10.91
C GLU A 28 -9.91 6.01 10.02
N HIS A 29 -10.60 5.78 8.91
CA HIS A 29 -10.28 4.67 8.00
C HIS A 29 -9.19 5.02 6.99
N PHE A 30 -8.86 6.31 6.85
CA PHE A 30 -7.73 6.72 6.06
C PHE A 30 -6.45 6.56 6.88
N VAL A 31 -5.86 5.38 6.75
CA VAL A 31 -4.71 4.93 7.53
C VAL A 31 -3.48 4.69 6.67
N CYS A 32 -2.30 4.75 7.28
CA CYS A 32 -1.08 4.36 6.60
C CYS A 32 -1.09 2.86 6.30
N ALA A 33 -0.81 2.47 5.06
CA ALA A 33 -0.73 1.07 4.65
C ALA A 33 0.37 0.25 5.35
N LYS A 34 1.27 0.89 6.11
CA LYS A 34 2.39 0.22 6.80
C LYS A 34 2.20 0.10 8.31
N CYS A 35 1.80 1.18 8.98
CA CYS A 35 1.57 1.17 10.43
C CYS A 35 0.10 1.19 10.83
N GLU A 36 -0.81 1.24 9.85
CA GLU A 36 -2.26 1.23 10.07
C GLU A 36 -2.76 2.38 10.97
N LYS A 37 -1.90 3.39 11.18
CA LYS A 37 -2.26 4.59 11.94
C LYS A 37 -3.12 5.51 11.10
N PRO A 38 -4.25 6.01 11.63
CA PRO A 38 -5.07 6.99 10.95
C PRO A 38 -4.31 8.31 10.79
N PHE A 39 -4.49 8.94 9.63
CA PHE A 39 -3.89 10.24 9.39
C PHE A 39 -4.61 11.34 10.16
N LEU A 40 -5.89 11.18 10.49
CA LEU A 40 -6.67 12.17 11.23
C LEU A 40 -6.64 13.60 10.63
N GLY A 41 -6.40 13.72 9.32
CA GLY A 41 -6.22 15.00 8.62
C GLY A 41 -4.77 15.49 8.50
N HIS A 42 -3.79 14.75 9.04
CA HIS A 42 -2.37 15.01 8.81
C HIS A 42 -1.95 14.71 7.37
N ARG A 43 -0.78 15.24 6.98
CA ARG A 43 -0.20 15.06 5.65
C ARG A 43 0.06 13.58 5.38
N HIS A 44 -0.33 13.15 4.18
CA HIS A 44 -0.15 11.78 3.71
C HIS A 44 0.53 11.79 2.34
N TYR A 45 1.13 10.66 1.98
CA TYR A 45 1.85 10.47 0.72
C TYR A 45 1.27 9.28 -0.03
N GLU A 46 0.84 9.49 -1.28
CA GLU A 46 0.29 8.45 -2.15
C GLU A 46 1.39 7.76 -2.96
N ARG A 47 1.38 6.42 -3.01
CA ARG A 47 2.23 5.64 -3.91
C ARG A 47 1.64 4.27 -4.23
N LYS A 48 1.63 3.88 -5.52
CA LYS A 48 1.04 2.62 -6.01
C LYS A 48 -0.41 2.40 -5.52
N GLY A 49 -1.18 3.48 -5.34
CA GLY A 49 -2.55 3.40 -4.81
C GLY A 49 -2.65 3.01 -3.34
N LEU A 50 -1.59 3.26 -2.55
CA LEU A 50 -1.56 3.13 -1.09
C LEU A 50 -1.07 4.42 -0.42
N ALA A 51 -1.64 4.75 0.75
CA ALA A 51 -1.29 5.96 1.50
C ALA A 51 -0.23 5.64 2.58
N TYR A 52 0.78 6.50 2.68
CA TYR A 52 1.89 6.37 3.62
C TYR A 52 2.03 7.62 4.48
N CYS A 53 2.43 7.44 5.74
CA CYS A 53 2.88 8.56 6.56
C CYS A 53 4.27 9.00 6.15
N GLU A 54 4.64 10.22 6.53
CA GLU A 54 5.96 10.79 6.28
C GLU A 54 7.09 9.80 6.61
N THR A 55 6.96 9.12 7.76
CA THR A 55 7.99 8.23 8.28
C THR A 55 8.13 6.98 7.42
N HIS A 56 7.04 6.33 7.03
CA HIS A 56 7.11 5.12 6.18
C HIS A 56 7.37 5.44 4.72
N TYR A 57 6.90 6.59 4.25
CA TYR A 57 7.24 7.09 2.92
C TYR A 57 8.74 7.33 2.81
N ASN A 58 9.33 8.02 3.81
CA ASN A 58 10.76 8.26 3.90
C ASN A 58 11.55 7.00 4.25
N GLN A 59 11.14 6.15 5.18
CA GLN A 59 11.91 4.93 5.53
C GLN A 59 12.09 4.00 4.34
N ALA A 60 11.04 3.81 3.54
CA ALA A 60 11.12 2.93 2.39
C ALA A 60 11.99 3.51 1.26
N TRP A 61 12.24 4.84 1.23
CA TRP A 61 12.85 5.55 0.09
C TRP A 61 13.94 6.56 0.49
N CYS A 62 14.36 6.57 1.75
CA CYS A 62 15.43 7.42 2.24
C CYS A 62 16.74 6.78 1.79
N VAL A 63 17.53 7.55 1.04
CA VAL A 63 18.83 7.14 0.52
C VAL A 63 19.75 6.58 1.61
N ASN A 64 19.59 7.01 2.86
CA ASN A 64 20.41 6.57 3.99
C ASN A 64 19.83 5.39 4.80
N CYS A 65 18.52 5.15 4.70
CA CYS A 65 17.80 4.08 5.41
C CYS A 65 17.36 2.92 4.50
N PHE A 66 17.56 3.05 3.18
CA PHE A 66 17.28 1.99 2.22
C PHE A 66 18.20 0.80 2.50
N ALA A 67 17.69 -0.22 3.18
CA ALA A 67 18.45 -1.38 3.61
C ALA A 67 17.61 -2.64 3.55
N CYS A 68 18.26 -3.76 3.26
CA CYS A 68 17.61 -5.05 3.16
C CYS A 68 16.89 -5.40 4.47
N SER A 69 15.60 -5.72 4.40
CA SER A 69 14.85 -6.09 5.61
C SER A 69 15.21 -7.45 6.20
N THR A 70 16.02 -8.26 5.50
CA THR A 70 16.45 -9.58 5.98
C THR A 70 17.87 -9.57 6.54
N CYS A 71 18.78 -8.77 5.97
CA CYS A 71 20.19 -8.73 6.39
C CYS A 71 20.69 -7.34 6.79
N ASN A 72 19.80 -6.34 6.79
CA ASN A 72 20.06 -4.95 7.12
C ASN A 72 21.19 -4.27 6.32
N THR A 73 21.65 -4.88 5.23
CA THR A 73 22.64 -4.31 4.30
C THR A 73 22.07 -3.08 3.63
N LYS A 74 22.78 -1.94 3.68
CA LYS A 74 22.43 -0.72 2.93
C LYS A 74 22.35 -1.06 1.44
N LEU A 75 21.20 -0.81 0.84
CA LEU A 75 20.95 -0.95 -0.58
C LEU A 75 20.99 0.45 -1.21
N THR A 76 21.26 0.54 -2.51
CA THR A 76 21.07 1.79 -3.26
C THR A 76 19.99 1.62 -4.33
N LEU A 77 19.50 2.74 -4.90
CA LEU A 77 18.55 2.70 -6.02
C LEU A 77 19.12 2.00 -7.28
N LYS A 78 20.44 1.80 -7.35
CA LYS A 78 21.12 1.06 -8.42
C LYS A 78 21.28 -0.44 -8.14
N ASP A 79 21.12 -0.86 -6.89
CA ASP A 79 21.24 -2.27 -6.52
C ASP A 79 20.03 -3.08 -6.98
N LYS A 80 20.27 -4.35 -7.33
CA LYS A 80 19.19 -5.30 -7.64
C LYS A 80 18.54 -5.74 -6.33
N PHE A 81 17.46 -5.06 -5.94
CA PHE A 81 16.62 -5.41 -4.79
C PHE A 81 15.23 -5.89 -5.23
N VAL A 82 14.60 -6.68 -4.38
CA VAL A 82 13.23 -7.18 -4.54
C VAL A 82 12.36 -6.47 -3.50
N GLU A 83 11.26 -5.86 -3.93
CA GLU A 83 10.27 -5.29 -3.01
C GLU A 83 9.37 -6.42 -2.48
N ILE A 84 9.51 -6.78 -1.20
CA ILE A 84 8.67 -7.79 -0.54
C ILE A 84 7.93 -7.11 0.58
N ASP A 85 6.60 -7.07 0.53
CA ASP A 85 5.78 -6.38 1.55
C ASP A 85 6.19 -4.90 1.74
N LEU A 86 6.52 -4.22 0.63
CA LEU A 86 6.97 -2.81 0.61
C LEU A 86 8.31 -2.57 1.32
N LYS A 87 9.04 -3.65 1.62
CA LYS A 87 10.37 -3.64 2.20
C LYS A 87 11.38 -4.10 1.14
N PRO A 88 12.48 -3.37 0.95
CA PRO A 88 13.51 -3.81 0.03
C PRO A 88 14.24 -5.01 0.62
N VAL A 89 14.40 -6.06 -0.17
CA VAL A 89 15.12 -7.27 0.18
C VAL A 89 16.20 -7.50 -0.86
N CYS A 90 17.41 -7.78 -0.40
CA CYS A 90 18.55 -8.03 -1.25
C CYS A 90 18.31 -9.27 -2.14
N LYS A 91 18.79 -9.29 -3.39
CA LYS A 91 18.64 -10.48 -4.27
C LYS A 91 19.11 -11.76 -3.58
N HIS A 92 20.26 -11.70 -2.92
CA HIS A 92 20.83 -12.81 -2.17
C HIS A 92 19.91 -13.33 -1.04
N CYS A 93 19.16 -12.44 -0.42
CA CYS A 93 18.22 -12.74 0.66
C CYS A 93 16.92 -13.31 0.10
N TYR A 94 16.49 -12.81 -1.06
CA TYR A 94 15.32 -13.31 -1.78
C TYR A 94 15.53 -14.74 -2.32
N GLU A 95 16.74 -15.05 -2.79
CA GLU A 95 17.10 -16.40 -3.25
C GLU A 95 17.08 -17.43 -2.11
N LYS A 96 17.35 -17.01 -0.87
CA LYS A 96 17.30 -17.85 0.34
C LYS A 96 15.90 -18.04 0.94
N MET A 97 14.87 -17.31 0.48
CA MET A 97 13.53 -17.49 1.02
C MET A 97 12.88 -18.78 0.51
N PRO A 98 12.16 -19.52 1.38
CA PRO A 98 11.45 -20.73 0.99
C PRO A 98 10.39 -20.43 -0.07
N ASP A 99 10.30 -21.30 -1.09
CA ASP A 99 9.36 -21.20 -2.22
C ASP A 99 7.90 -21.02 -1.82
N GLU A 100 7.53 -21.54 -0.64
CA GLU A 100 6.20 -21.38 -0.07
C GLU A 100 5.84 -19.90 0.17
N PHE A 101 6.81 -19.07 0.58
CA PHE A 101 6.61 -17.64 0.80
C PHE A 101 6.42 -16.88 -0.52
N LYS A 102 7.18 -17.24 -1.57
CA LYS A 102 7.04 -16.69 -2.93
C LYS A 102 5.66 -17.01 -3.51
N ARG A 103 5.17 -18.24 -3.33
CA ARG A 103 3.82 -18.67 -3.75
C ARG A 103 2.71 -17.85 -3.08
N ARG A 104 2.83 -17.55 -1.78
CA ARG A 104 1.83 -16.75 -1.06
C ARG A 104 1.76 -15.30 -1.53
N LEU A 105 2.91 -14.69 -1.84
CA LEU A 105 2.97 -13.32 -2.37
C LEU A 105 2.31 -13.25 -3.77
N ALA A 106 2.63 -14.21 -4.65
CA ALA A 106 2.04 -14.30 -5.98
C ALA A 106 0.51 -14.51 -5.94
N LYS A 107 0.02 -15.26 -4.94
CA LYS A 107 -1.43 -15.43 -4.70
C LYS A 107 -2.11 -14.10 -4.37
N ARG A 108 -1.53 -13.31 -3.46
CA ARG A 108 -2.04 -11.97 -3.11
C ARG A 108 -2.04 -11.01 -4.30
N GLU A 109 -1.00 -11.02 -5.13
CA GLU A 109 -0.96 -10.21 -6.35
C GLU A 109 -2.03 -10.62 -7.37
N ARG A 110 -2.26 -11.93 -7.56
CA ARG A 110 -3.36 -12.43 -8.41
C ARG A 110 -4.73 -12.01 -7.88
N GLU A 111 -4.97 -12.15 -6.59
CA GLU A 111 -6.23 -11.73 -5.95
C GLU A 111 -6.46 -10.21 -6.05
N ALA A 112 -5.41 -9.40 -5.94
CA ALA A 112 -5.49 -7.95 -6.14
C ALA A 112 -5.85 -7.58 -7.59
N LYS A 113 -5.22 -8.24 -8.58
CA LYS A 113 -5.53 -8.05 -10.01
C LYS A 113 -6.95 -8.52 -10.36
N ASP A 114 -7.42 -9.61 -9.75
CA ASP A 114 -8.78 -10.10 -9.96
C ASP A 114 -9.83 -9.11 -9.42
N LYS A 115 -9.63 -8.58 -8.20
CA LYS A 115 -10.49 -7.53 -7.63
C LYS A 115 -10.52 -6.25 -8.47
N GLU A 116 -9.42 -5.90 -9.13
CA GLU A 116 -9.38 -4.76 -10.05
C GLU A 116 -10.17 -5.04 -11.33
N LYS A 117 -10.02 -6.23 -11.93
CA LYS A 117 -10.84 -6.66 -13.08
C LYS A 117 -12.33 -6.69 -12.75
N GLN A 118 -12.70 -7.16 -11.57
CA GLN A 118 -14.10 -7.21 -11.14
C GLN A 118 -14.72 -5.82 -10.95
N LYS A 119 -13.94 -4.81 -10.53
CA LYS A 119 -14.40 -3.41 -10.45
C LYS A 119 -14.66 -2.78 -11.82
N LYS A 120 -13.88 -3.15 -12.85
CA LYS A 120 -14.07 -2.66 -14.23
C LYS A 120 -15.28 -3.27 -14.94
N LYS A 121 -15.85 -4.35 -14.42
CA LYS A 121 -17.03 -5.04 -14.99
C LYS A 121 -18.38 -4.54 -14.48
N LYS A 122 -18.42 -3.53 -13.59
CA LYS A 122 -19.72 -2.91 -13.26
C LYS A 122 -20.23 -2.22 -14.52
N PRO A 123 -21.38 -2.62 -15.08
CA PRO A 123 -21.97 -1.90 -16.19
C PRO A 123 -22.19 -0.46 -15.75
N ILE A 124 -21.78 0.47 -16.59
CA ILE A 124 -22.30 1.83 -16.57
C ILE A 124 -23.78 1.65 -16.87
N CYS A 125 -24.61 1.62 -15.83
CA CYS A 125 -26.05 1.75 -16.02
C CYS A 125 -26.27 3.21 -16.42
N LEU A 126 -26.51 3.45 -17.71
CA LEU A 126 -27.17 4.64 -18.22
C LEU A 126 -28.59 4.74 -17.65
#